data_AF-A0A4Q4S9V1-F1
#
_entry.id   AF-A0A4Q4S9V1-F1
#
_cell.length_a   1.000
_cell.length_b   1.000
_cell.length_c   1.000
_cell.angle_alpha   90.00
_cell.angle_beta   90.00
_cell.angle_gamma   90.00
#
_symmetry.space_group_name_H-M   'P 1'
#
loop_
_entity.id
_entity.type
_entity.pdbx_description
1 polymer ?
#
loop_
_entity_poly.entity_id
_entity_poly.type
_entity_poly.pdbx_seq_one_letter_code
_entity_poly.pdbx_strand_id
1 'polypeptide(L)'
;MDDLQRPPTPEDEDIKLNFFPDPPPFYKYFTTENLARLKDIEKEAAPENDDAQPSTSKAATKLSAEQILALPTELRYLIPPEPPADDAEFHVFGAVESAKGANNLMKNMDYIADQLRFQDVFHDWTYEQLYPSPSTEPSADDPSAQQPTTSNSASLDRQNYLFRFLRSILLSYISLLGIVAANPTSEQKEQKLKDIMTLVANMHALINEYRPHQARQTLIAKMEEQVRKKREEIESVKRIGEKVKEVLAGFGGVDGENKPSDGGEETLEDGTRAREEDRQRVQRGMWDAINEVVG
;
A
#
# COMPACT_ATOMS: atom_id res chain seq x y z
N MET A 1 -22.69 -41.60 61.90
CA MET A 1 -23.69 -40.80 61.18
C MET A 1 -23.06 -39.42 61.04
N ASP A 2 -21.93 -39.34 60.34
CA ASP A 2 -21.82 -39.11 58.89
C ASP A 2 -22.48 -37.79 58.48
N ASP A 3 -21.75 -36.69 58.71
CA ASP A 3 -21.97 -35.42 58.01
C ASP A 3 -20.78 -35.23 57.07
N LEU A 4 -21.00 -35.64 55.82
CA LEU A 4 -20.05 -35.53 54.72
C LEU A 4 -19.76 -34.06 54.42
N GLN A 5 -18.49 -33.68 54.62
CA GLN A 5 -17.92 -32.44 54.13
C GLN A 5 -18.15 -32.31 52.62
N ARG A 6 -19.00 -31.35 52.23
CA ARG A 6 -19.20 -30.95 50.84
C ARG A 6 -17.88 -30.32 50.34
N PRO A 7 -17.37 -30.70 49.15
CA PRO A 7 -16.19 -30.04 48.60
C PRO A 7 -16.49 -28.57 48.29
N PRO A 8 -15.50 -27.66 48.40
CA PRO A 8 -15.69 -26.26 48.05
C PRO A 8 -16.03 -26.18 46.55
N THR A 9 -17.17 -25.55 46.25
CA THR A 9 -17.51 -25.13 44.89
C THR A 9 -16.40 -24.25 44.35
N PRO A 10 -15.95 -24.42 43.09
CA PRO A 10 -15.00 -23.50 42.48
C PRO A 10 -15.66 -22.12 42.53
N GLU A 11 -14.97 -21.20 43.20
CA GLU A 11 -15.36 -19.81 43.32
C GLU A 11 -15.67 -19.30 41.91
N ASP A 12 -16.88 -18.78 41.72
CA ASP A 12 -17.20 -17.98 40.54
C ASP A 12 -16.21 -16.82 40.55
N GLU A 13 -15.11 -16.99 39.82
CA GLU A 13 -14.13 -15.94 39.60
C GLU A 13 -14.91 -14.72 39.12
N ASP A 14 -14.95 -13.68 39.96
CA ASP A 14 -15.57 -12.40 39.65
C ASP A 14 -15.27 -12.05 38.20
N ILE A 15 -16.29 -12.16 37.34
CA ILE A 15 -16.18 -11.81 35.92
C ILE A 15 -15.87 -10.32 35.89
N LYS A 16 -14.58 -9.99 35.91
CA LYS A 16 -14.07 -8.67 35.59
C LYS A 16 -14.46 -8.47 34.14
N LEU A 17 -15.63 -7.87 33.94
CA LEU A 17 -16.11 -7.40 32.64
C LEU A 17 -15.17 -6.28 32.19
N ASN A 18 -14.01 -6.68 31.68
CA ASN A 18 -13.16 -5.80 30.90
C ASN A 18 -14.00 -5.36 29.68
N PHE A 19 -13.96 -4.07 29.39
CA PHE A 19 -14.64 -3.48 28.24
C PHE A 19 -14.13 -4.05 26.89
N PHE A 20 -12.93 -4.64 26.91
CA PHE A 20 -12.32 -5.30 25.77
C PHE A 20 -12.36 -6.82 25.96
N PRO A 21 -12.66 -7.57 24.89
CA PRO A 21 -12.59 -9.02 24.95
C PRO A 21 -11.16 -9.46 25.25
N ASP A 22 -11.02 -10.55 26.01
CA ASP A 22 -9.72 -11.18 26.20
C ASP A 22 -9.13 -11.61 24.86
N PRO A 23 -7.80 -11.56 24.71
CA PRO A 23 -7.15 -11.97 23.48
C PRO A 23 -7.49 -13.43 23.14
N PRO A 24 -7.53 -13.80 21.85
CA PRO A 24 -7.88 -15.15 21.43
C PRO A 24 -6.99 -16.21 22.09
N PRO A 25 -7.55 -17.33 22.59
CA PRO A 25 -6.84 -18.27 23.48
C PRO A 25 -5.57 -18.89 22.86
N PHE A 26 -5.44 -18.86 21.54
CA PHE A 26 -4.27 -19.37 20.84
C PHE A 26 -2.96 -18.63 21.16
N TYR A 27 -3.01 -17.39 21.68
CA TYR A 27 -1.79 -16.63 22.01
C TYR A 27 -0.89 -17.37 23.02
N LYS A 28 -1.48 -18.21 23.88
CA LYS A 28 -0.77 -18.99 24.91
C LYS A 28 0.17 -20.03 24.31
N TYR A 29 -0.09 -20.49 23.09
CA TYR A 29 0.72 -21.52 22.42
C TYR A 29 1.96 -20.95 21.72
N PHE A 30 2.10 -19.62 21.63
CA PHE A 30 3.27 -18.93 21.06
C PHE A 30 4.46 -18.92 22.03
N THR A 31 4.92 -20.10 22.44
CA THR A 31 6.11 -20.27 23.29
C THR A 31 7.36 -20.47 22.44
N THR A 32 8.53 -20.16 22.99
CA THR A 32 9.83 -20.37 22.31
C THR A 32 10.07 -21.85 21.98
N GLU A 33 9.59 -22.75 22.82
CA GLU A 33 9.69 -24.20 22.63
C GLU A 33 8.81 -24.68 21.46
N ASN A 34 7.55 -24.25 21.40
CA ASN A 34 6.63 -24.65 20.33
C ASN A 34 7.09 -24.10 18.98
N LEU A 35 7.66 -22.89 18.96
CA LEU A 35 8.28 -22.32 17.76
C LEU A 35 9.53 -23.09 17.30
N ALA A 36 10.33 -23.63 18.22
CA ALA A 36 11.47 -24.48 17.87
C ALA A 36 10.99 -25.81 17.28
N ARG A 37 10.02 -26.47 17.92
CA ARG A 37 9.42 -27.73 17.44
C ARG A 37 8.80 -27.57 16.05
N LEU A 38 8.07 -26.48 15.81
CA LEU A 38 7.49 -26.20 14.49
C LEU A 38 8.57 -26.05 13.42
N LYS A 39 9.68 -25.35 13.71
CA LYS A 39 10.80 -25.20 12.78
C LYS A 39 11.49 -26.53 12.46
N ASP A 40 11.61 -27.41 13.43
CA ASP A 40 12.24 -28.72 13.22
C ASP A 40 11.35 -29.62 12.35
N ILE A 41 10.04 -29.61 12.61
CA ILE A 41 9.04 -30.31 11.77
C ILE A 41 9.00 -29.75 10.35
N GLU A 42 9.04 -28.43 10.18
CA GLU A 42 9.10 -27.79 8.87
C GLU A 42 10.38 -28.14 8.09
N LYS A 43 11.50 -28.37 8.78
CA LYS A 43 12.75 -28.83 8.16
C LYS A 43 12.68 -30.30 7.77
N GLU A 44 12.12 -31.15 8.63
CA GLU A 44 11.95 -32.59 8.37
C GLU A 44 10.98 -32.86 7.22
N ALA A 45 9.98 -32.00 7.05
CA ALA A 45 8.98 -32.12 5.98
C ALA A 45 9.39 -31.46 4.66
N ALA A 46 10.47 -30.67 4.62
CA ALA A 46 10.95 -30.05 3.39
C ALA A 46 11.61 -31.12 2.47
N PRO A 47 11.14 -31.32 1.23
CA PRO A 47 11.81 -32.21 0.29
C PRO A 47 13.21 -31.66 -0.06
N GLU A 48 14.21 -32.53 -0.21
CA GLU A 48 15.62 -32.19 -0.51
C GLU A 48 15.86 -31.47 -1.86
N ASN A 49 14.82 -31.17 -2.63
CA ASN A 49 14.92 -30.46 -3.91
C ASN A 49 14.01 -29.24 -3.92
N ASP A 50 14.57 -28.05 -3.68
CA ASP A 50 13.98 -26.82 -4.20
C ASP A 50 15.03 -25.70 -4.35
N ASP A 51 15.73 -25.73 -5.50
CA ASP A 51 16.42 -24.57 -6.09
C ASP A 51 15.40 -23.66 -6.82
N ALA A 52 14.33 -23.25 -6.12
CA ALA A 52 13.30 -22.37 -6.66
C ALA A 52 13.41 -20.97 -6.06
N GLN A 53 13.55 -19.98 -6.95
CA GLN A 53 13.63 -18.53 -6.65
C GLN A 53 12.58 -18.06 -5.63
N PRO A 54 12.91 -17.01 -4.81
CA PRO A 54 12.00 -16.48 -3.82
C PRO A 54 10.86 -15.71 -4.51
N SER A 55 9.77 -16.39 -4.81
CA SER A 55 8.52 -15.75 -5.20
C SER A 55 7.91 -15.08 -3.97
N THR A 56 7.45 -13.85 -4.17
CA THR A 56 7.14 -12.86 -3.14
C THR A 56 5.83 -13.07 -2.38
N SER A 57 5.27 -14.29 -2.37
CA SER A 57 4.09 -14.66 -1.58
C SER A 57 4.51 -15.20 -0.20
N LYS A 58 4.70 -14.27 0.74
CA LYS A 58 5.05 -14.59 2.14
C LYS A 58 3.97 -15.47 2.80
N ALA A 59 4.43 -16.55 3.43
CA ALA A 59 3.74 -17.42 4.39
C ALA A 59 2.77 -18.51 3.86
N ALA A 60 3.02 -19.06 2.67
CA ALA A 60 2.48 -20.39 2.36
C ALA A 60 3.31 -21.46 3.10
N THR A 61 2.68 -22.13 4.04
CA THR A 61 3.25 -23.18 4.89
C THR A 61 3.96 -24.26 4.05
N LYS A 62 5.16 -24.67 4.43
CA LYS A 62 5.92 -25.75 3.76
C LYS A 62 5.30 -27.15 3.96
N LEU A 63 4.24 -27.24 4.77
CA LEU A 63 3.57 -28.47 5.17
C LEU A 63 2.26 -28.61 4.40
N SER A 64 1.95 -29.82 3.93
CA SER A 64 0.68 -30.13 3.29
C SER A 64 -0.49 -30.08 4.29
N ALA A 65 -1.72 -29.86 3.83
CA ALA A 65 -2.91 -29.81 4.68
C ALA A 65 -3.07 -31.07 5.56
N GLU A 66 -2.70 -32.24 5.04
CA GLU A 66 -2.73 -33.51 5.78
C GLU A 66 -1.70 -33.53 6.92
N GLN A 67 -0.50 -33.02 6.68
CA GLN A 67 0.55 -32.88 7.71
C GLN A 67 0.13 -31.88 8.79
N ILE A 68 -0.54 -30.78 8.41
CA ILE A 68 -1.03 -29.76 9.35
C ILE A 68 -2.13 -30.33 10.27
N LEU A 69 -3.00 -31.20 9.76
CA LEU A 69 -4.05 -31.85 10.55
C LEU A 69 -3.51 -32.94 11.49
N ALA A 70 -2.37 -33.56 11.14
CA ALA A 70 -1.70 -34.54 11.97
C ALA A 70 -0.94 -33.92 13.16
N LEU A 71 -0.68 -32.61 13.12
CA LEU A 71 0.01 -31.90 14.20
C LEU A 71 -0.85 -31.74 15.46
N PRO A 72 -0.22 -31.73 16.64
CA PRO A 72 -0.87 -31.29 17.87
C PRO A 72 -1.53 -29.92 17.69
N THR A 73 -2.70 -29.73 18.29
CA THR A 73 -3.51 -28.51 18.15
C THR A 73 -2.73 -27.25 18.50
N GLU A 74 -1.79 -27.33 19.45
CA GLU A 74 -0.93 -26.23 19.88
C GLU A 74 -0.01 -25.72 18.76
N LEU A 75 0.54 -26.63 17.95
CA LEU A 75 1.40 -26.29 16.82
C LEU A 75 0.60 -25.85 15.60
N ARG A 76 -0.63 -26.36 15.45
CA ARG A 76 -1.54 -25.94 14.38
C ARG A 76 -1.91 -24.46 14.47
N TYR A 77 -2.06 -23.91 15.68
CA TYR A 77 -2.35 -22.49 15.89
C TYR A 77 -1.21 -21.53 15.54
N LEU A 78 0.02 -22.03 15.43
CA LEU A 78 1.17 -21.24 15.02
C LEU A 78 1.25 -21.07 13.50
N ILE A 79 0.51 -21.89 12.76
CA ILE A 79 0.44 -21.86 11.30
C ILE A 79 -0.69 -20.91 10.91
N PRO A 80 -0.43 -19.89 10.07
CA PRO A 80 -1.49 -19.03 9.55
C PRO A 80 -2.57 -19.86 8.83
N PRO A 81 -3.86 -19.55 9.04
CA PRO A 81 -4.93 -20.24 8.33
C PRO A 81 -4.87 -19.94 6.83
N GLU A 82 -5.40 -20.84 6.02
CA GLU A 82 -5.58 -20.60 4.60
C GLU A 82 -6.51 -19.39 4.38
N PRO A 83 -6.23 -18.54 3.37
CA PRO A 83 -7.14 -17.45 3.03
C PRO A 83 -8.51 -18.02 2.65
N PRO A 84 -9.61 -17.30 2.96
CA PRO A 84 -10.94 -17.70 2.52
C PRO A 84 -10.99 -17.93 1.00
N ALA A 85 -11.80 -18.89 0.56
CA ALA A 85 -12.03 -19.14 -0.86
C ALA A 85 -12.56 -17.88 -1.57
N ASP A 86 -12.33 -17.77 -2.89
CA ASP A 86 -12.63 -16.56 -3.64
C ASP A 86 -14.12 -16.14 -3.60
N ASP A 87 -15.00 -17.12 -3.43
CA ASP A 87 -16.46 -17.00 -3.32
C ASP A 87 -16.97 -16.96 -1.88
N ALA A 88 -16.10 -17.16 -0.89
CA ALA A 88 -16.48 -17.10 0.52
C ALA A 88 -16.76 -15.65 0.94
N GLU A 89 -17.86 -15.48 1.67
CA GLU A 89 -18.23 -14.21 2.29
C GLU A 89 -17.52 -14.08 3.65
N PHE A 90 -16.90 -12.94 3.91
CA PHE A 90 -16.25 -12.62 5.17
C PHE A 90 -16.59 -11.22 5.63
N HIS A 91 -16.59 -10.99 6.94
CA HIS A 91 -16.92 -9.69 7.50
C HIS A 91 -15.68 -8.83 7.69
N VAL A 92 -15.70 -7.62 7.12
CA VAL A 92 -14.68 -6.59 7.32
C VAL A 92 -15.37 -5.36 7.90
N PHE A 93 -15.02 -4.98 9.13
CA PHE A 93 -15.63 -3.83 9.84
C PHE A 93 -17.17 -3.83 9.87
N GLY A 94 -17.78 -5.03 9.93
CA GLY A 94 -19.23 -5.21 9.94
C GLY A 94 -19.88 -5.28 8.55
N ALA A 95 -19.14 -5.07 7.46
CA ALA A 95 -19.62 -5.26 6.09
C ALA A 95 -19.30 -6.69 5.59
N VAL A 96 -20.24 -7.32 4.90
CA VAL A 96 -20.02 -8.60 4.21
C VAL A 96 -19.29 -8.33 2.90
N GLU A 97 -18.05 -8.79 2.80
CA GLU A 97 -17.19 -8.68 1.63
C GLU A 97 -16.87 -10.07 1.08
N SER A 98 -16.46 -10.12 -0.18
CA SER A 98 -16.01 -11.34 -0.86
C SER A 98 -14.73 -11.02 -1.63
N ALA A 99 -13.83 -12.00 -1.79
CA ALA A 99 -12.52 -11.78 -2.42
C ALA A 99 -12.64 -11.37 -3.90
N LYS A 100 -13.71 -11.77 -4.60
CA LYS A 100 -14.02 -11.31 -5.97
C LYS A 100 -14.51 -9.87 -6.07
N GLY A 101 -14.72 -9.20 -4.93
CA GLY A 101 -15.31 -7.87 -4.84
C GLY A 101 -16.84 -7.97 -4.93
N ALA A 102 -17.52 -7.52 -3.87
CA ALA A 102 -18.97 -7.39 -3.93
C ALA A 102 -19.35 -6.23 -4.86
N ASN A 103 -20.55 -6.29 -5.47
CA ASN A 103 -21.20 -5.15 -6.12
C ASN A 103 -21.57 -4.09 -5.05
N ASN A 104 -20.54 -3.47 -4.49
CA ASN A 104 -20.64 -2.55 -3.36
C ASN A 104 -21.44 -1.31 -3.72
N LEU A 105 -21.42 -0.89 -5.00
CA LEU A 105 -22.18 0.28 -5.43
C LEU A 105 -23.68 0.10 -5.22
N MET A 106 -24.29 -0.97 -5.75
CA MET A 106 -25.74 -1.15 -5.67
C MET A 106 -26.18 -1.34 -4.22
N LYS A 107 -25.46 -2.18 -3.44
CA LYS A 107 -25.73 -2.36 -1.99
C LYS A 107 -25.65 -1.04 -1.22
N ASN A 108 -24.67 -0.18 -1.53
CA ASN A 108 -24.54 1.13 -0.91
C ASN A 108 -25.68 2.07 -1.32
N MET A 109 -26.12 2.02 -2.58
CA MET A 109 -27.26 2.82 -3.05
C MET A 109 -28.57 2.39 -2.41
N ASP A 110 -28.80 1.09 -2.24
CA ASP A 110 -29.97 0.55 -1.54
C ASP A 110 -29.94 0.97 -0.06
N TYR A 111 -28.78 0.89 0.59
CA TYR A 111 -28.60 1.38 1.97
C TYR A 111 -28.91 2.89 2.08
N ILE A 112 -28.44 3.71 1.13
CA ILE A 112 -28.75 5.14 1.10
C ILE A 112 -30.25 5.37 0.91
N ALA A 113 -30.91 4.60 0.04
CA ALA A 113 -32.35 4.70 -0.18
C ALA A 113 -33.14 4.38 1.10
N ASP A 114 -32.78 3.32 1.82
CA ASP A 114 -33.40 2.97 3.10
C ASP A 114 -33.15 4.02 4.18
N GLN A 115 -31.94 4.60 4.22
CA GLN A 115 -31.63 5.67 5.16
C GLN A 115 -32.43 6.96 4.87
N LEU A 116 -32.64 7.30 3.59
CA LEU A 116 -33.45 8.44 3.18
C LEU A 116 -34.93 8.24 3.51
N ARG A 117 -35.42 7.00 3.43
CA ARG A 117 -36.76 6.62 3.89
C ARG A 117 -36.91 6.75 5.40
N PHE A 118 -35.92 6.28 6.16
CA PHE A 118 -35.92 6.36 7.62
C PHE A 118 -35.91 7.82 8.13
N GLN A 119 -35.24 8.71 7.41
CA GLN A 119 -35.18 10.14 7.75
C GLN A 119 -36.39 10.95 7.24
N ASP A 120 -37.38 10.30 6.64
CA ASP A 120 -38.59 10.95 6.09
C ASP A 120 -38.26 12.02 5.03
N VAL A 121 -37.16 11.83 4.28
CA VAL A 121 -36.71 12.75 3.22
C VAL A 121 -37.31 12.35 1.87
N PHE A 122 -37.21 11.06 1.52
CA PHE A 122 -37.80 10.49 0.31
C PHE A 122 -38.30 9.07 0.57
N HIS A 123 -39.50 8.75 0.07
CA HIS A 123 -40.10 7.43 0.26
C HIS A 123 -39.83 6.47 -0.91
N ASP A 124 -39.70 7.03 -2.12
CA ASP A 124 -39.75 6.34 -3.41
C ASP A 124 -38.46 6.52 -4.24
N TRP A 125 -37.40 7.09 -3.66
CA TRP A 125 -36.14 7.24 -4.38
C TRP A 125 -35.46 5.88 -4.59
N THR A 126 -35.16 5.58 -5.85
CA THR A 126 -34.38 4.41 -6.27
C THR A 126 -33.25 4.85 -7.18
N TYR A 127 -32.08 4.22 -7.04
CA TYR A 127 -30.93 4.56 -7.87
C TYR A 127 -31.12 4.08 -9.32
N GLU A 128 -30.96 5.00 -10.27
CA GLU A 128 -30.94 4.72 -11.70
C GLU A 128 -29.57 5.09 -12.26
N GLN A 129 -28.93 4.17 -12.97
CA GLN A 129 -27.64 4.44 -13.62
C GLN A 129 -27.84 5.19 -14.94
N LEU A 130 -27.26 6.39 -15.04
CA LEU A 130 -27.43 7.33 -16.17
C LEU A 130 -26.22 7.37 -17.13
N TYR A 131 -25.30 6.41 -17.01
CA TYR A 131 -24.10 6.32 -17.83
C TYR A 131 -23.84 4.87 -18.27
N PRO A 132 -23.20 4.64 -19.43
CA PRO A 132 -22.97 3.29 -19.93
C PRO A 132 -22.01 2.53 -19.00
N SER A 133 -22.44 1.36 -18.52
CA SER A 133 -21.60 0.45 -17.75
C SER A 133 -20.62 -0.27 -18.67
N PRO A 134 -19.35 -0.49 -18.27
CA PRO A 134 -18.39 -1.27 -19.04
C PRO A 134 -18.79 -2.76 -19.18
N SER A 135 -19.79 -3.21 -18.42
CA SER A 135 -20.26 -4.61 -18.40
C SER A 135 -21.53 -4.86 -19.22
N THR A 136 -22.09 -3.84 -19.88
CA THR A 136 -23.13 -4.10 -20.87
C THR A 136 -22.46 -4.76 -22.06
N GLU A 137 -22.51 -6.10 -22.12
CA GLU A 137 -22.26 -6.81 -23.36
C GLU A 137 -23.07 -6.14 -24.47
N PRO A 138 -22.47 -5.87 -25.65
CA PRO A 138 -23.24 -5.35 -26.75
C PRO A 138 -24.34 -6.37 -27.06
N SER A 139 -25.60 -5.94 -26.93
CA SER A 139 -26.74 -6.67 -27.47
C SER A 139 -26.38 -7.09 -28.90
N ALA A 140 -26.45 -8.39 -29.17
CA ALA A 140 -25.88 -9.06 -30.34
C ALA A 140 -26.48 -8.66 -31.72
N ASP A 141 -27.20 -7.54 -31.82
CA ASP A 141 -27.99 -7.15 -33.00
C ASP A 141 -27.52 -5.86 -33.70
N ASP A 142 -26.40 -5.24 -33.29
CA ASP A 142 -25.84 -4.10 -34.02
C ASP A 142 -24.45 -4.42 -34.64
N PRO A 143 -24.36 -4.63 -35.98
CA PRO A 143 -23.11 -4.98 -36.66
C PRO A 143 -22.08 -3.84 -36.71
N SER A 144 -22.38 -2.66 -36.15
CA SER A 144 -21.47 -1.51 -36.13
C SER A 144 -20.63 -1.36 -34.85
N ALA A 145 -20.86 -2.17 -33.82
CA ALA A 145 -20.18 -2.09 -32.52
C ALA A 145 -18.90 -2.93 -32.38
N GLN A 146 -18.29 -3.39 -33.47
CA GLN A 146 -16.98 -4.06 -33.44
C GLN A 146 -15.83 -3.05 -33.46
N GLN A 147 -15.65 -2.34 -32.34
CA GLN A 147 -14.33 -1.78 -32.03
C GLN A 147 -14.08 -1.86 -30.53
N PRO A 148 -13.01 -2.56 -30.08
CA PRO A 148 -12.61 -2.52 -28.68
C PRO A 148 -12.27 -1.06 -28.36
N THR A 149 -13.13 -0.41 -27.57
CA THR A 149 -12.92 0.98 -27.19
C THR A 149 -11.61 1.06 -26.44
N THR A 150 -10.64 1.77 -27.03
CA THR A 150 -9.36 2.05 -26.40
C THR A 150 -9.63 2.66 -25.01
N SER A 151 -8.88 2.26 -23.98
CA SER A 151 -9.08 2.72 -22.59
C SER A 151 -9.14 4.25 -22.43
N ASN A 152 -8.53 4.98 -23.37
CA ASN A 152 -8.56 6.44 -23.45
C ASN A 152 -9.91 6.99 -23.93
N SER A 153 -10.58 6.38 -24.91
CA SER A 153 -11.89 6.85 -25.38
C SER A 153 -12.94 6.70 -24.29
N ALA A 154 -12.94 5.56 -23.59
CA ALA A 154 -13.81 5.36 -22.43
C ALA A 154 -13.53 6.38 -21.30
N SER A 155 -12.27 6.78 -21.09
CA SER A 155 -11.95 7.83 -20.11
C SER A 155 -12.44 9.21 -20.54
N LEU A 156 -12.35 9.52 -21.83
CA LEU A 156 -12.80 10.80 -22.39
C LEU A 156 -14.33 10.91 -22.34
N ASP A 157 -15.02 9.81 -22.65
CA ASP A 157 -16.47 9.71 -22.53
C ASP A 157 -16.93 9.89 -21.09
N ARG A 158 -16.24 9.26 -20.12
CA ARG A 158 -16.51 9.46 -18.68
C ARG A 158 -16.36 10.93 -18.25
N GLN A 159 -15.32 11.63 -18.70
CA GLN A 159 -15.17 13.07 -18.39
C GLN A 159 -16.34 13.88 -18.95
N ASN A 160 -16.80 13.57 -20.16
CA ASN A 160 -17.95 14.24 -20.76
C ASN A 160 -19.23 14.01 -19.95
N TYR A 161 -19.50 12.78 -19.48
CA TYR A 161 -20.62 12.50 -18.58
C TYR A 161 -20.51 13.26 -17.26
N LEU A 162 -19.32 13.34 -16.65
CA LEU A 162 -19.10 14.10 -15.43
C LEU A 162 -19.46 15.59 -15.60
N PHE A 163 -18.99 16.22 -16.68
CA PHE A 163 -19.32 17.61 -16.98
C PHE A 163 -20.80 17.80 -17.34
N ARG A 164 -21.43 16.83 -18.01
CA ARG A 164 -22.88 16.85 -18.28
C ARG A 164 -23.69 16.76 -17.00
N PHE A 165 -23.33 15.88 -16.07
CA PHE A 165 -23.97 15.80 -14.76
C PHE A 165 -23.77 17.08 -13.96
N LEU A 166 -22.56 17.66 -13.94
CA LEU A 166 -22.30 18.93 -13.25
C LEU A 166 -23.20 20.05 -13.78
N ARG A 167 -23.27 20.23 -15.10
CA ARG A 167 -24.14 21.24 -15.72
C ARG A 167 -25.61 20.98 -15.41
N SER A 168 -26.05 19.71 -15.46
CA SER A 168 -27.43 19.31 -15.14
C SER A 168 -27.79 19.56 -13.67
N ILE A 169 -26.87 19.26 -12.74
CA ILE A 169 -27.05 19.54 -11.30
C ILE A 169 -27.17 21.05 -11.07
N LEU A 170 -26.32 21.87 -11.69
CA LEU A 170 -26.39 23.33 -11.57
C LEU A 170 -27.72 23.88 -12.10
N LEU A 171 -28.15 23.43 -13.29
CA LEU A 171 -29.45 23.82 -13.86
C LEU A 171 -30.62 23.39 -12.97
N SER A 172 -30.57 22.16 -12.45
CA SER A 172 -31.60 21.63 -11.55
C SER A 172 -31.62 22.43 -10.24
N TYR A 173 -30.48 22.78 -9.67
CA TYR A 173 -30.39 23.61 -8.47
C TYR A 173 -30.96 25.02 -8.67
N ILE A 174 -30.68 25.67 -9.80
CA ILE A 174 -31.27 26.98 -10.14
C ILE A 174 -32.79 26.85 -10.29
N SER A 175 -33.27 25.79 -10.94
CA SER A 175 -34.72 25.54 -11.06
C SER A 175 -35.37 25.28 -9.70
N LEU A 176 -34.70 24.55 -8.81
CA LEU A 176 -35.13 24.30 -7.44
C LEU A 176 -35.21 25.62 -6.65
N LEU A 177 -34.21 26.49 -6.76
CA LEU A 177 -34.20 27.79 -6.10
C LEU A 177 -35.37 28.66 -6.58
N GLY A 178 -35.65 28.66 -7.89
CA GLY A 178 -36.80 29.34 -8.47
C GLY A 178 -38.14 28.80 -7.96
N ILE A 179 -38.27 27.46 -7.87
CA ILE A 179 -39.47 26.79 -7.35
C ILE A 179 -39.66 27.12 -5.86
N VAL A 180 -38.61 27.04 -5.06
CA VAL A 180 -38.67 27.33 -3.61
C VAL A 180 -38.99 28.80 -3.35
N ALA A 181 -38.44 29.72 -4.15
CA ALA A 181 -38.73 31.15 -4.04
C ALA A 181 -40.18 31.48 -4.43
N ALA A 182 -40.76 30.77 -5.40
CA ALA A 182 -42.14 30.97 -5.82
C ALA A 182 -43.15 30.26 -4.91
N ASN A 183 -42.93 28.97 -4.62
CA ASN A 183 -43.83 28.10 -3.86
C ASN A 183 -43.05 27.04 -3.06
N PRO A 184 -42.77 27.27 -1.76
CA PRO A 184 -41.91 26.40 -0.95
C PRO A 184 -42.51 25.02 -0.62
N THR A 185 -43.82 24.82 -0.82
CA THR A 185 -44.57 23.59 -0.49
C THR A 185 -44.97 22.80 -1.75
N SER A 186 -44.45 23.16 -2.92
CA SER A 186 -44.80 22.49 -4.17
C SER A 186 -44.14 21.11 -4.27
N GLU A 187 -44.88 20.11 -4.74
CA GLU A 187 -44.39 18.74 -5.02
C GLU A 187 -43.24 18.73 -6.05
N GLN A 188 -43.21 19.76 -6.92
CA GLN A 188 -42.14 19.97 -7.90
C GLN A 188 -40.76 20.16 -7.26
N LYS A 189 -40.70 20.67 -6.02
CA LYS A 189 -39.47 20.78 -5.24
C LYS A 189 -38.90 19.39 -4.94
N GLU A 190 -39.75 18.46 -4.50
CA GLU A 190 -39.34 17.10 -4.16
C GLU A 190 -38.86 16.36 -5.39
N GLN A 191 -39.57 16.50 -6.52
CA GLN A 191 -39.12 15.92 -7.79
C GLN A 191 -37.73 16.43 -8.19
N LYS A 192 -37.49 17.75 -8.09
CA LYS A 192 -36.17 18.32 -8.41
C LYS A 192 -35.08 17.89 -7.44
N LEU A 193 -35.40 17.70 -6.17
CA LEU A 193 -34.45 17.20 -5.18
C LEU A 193 -34.08 15.73 -5.45
N LYS A 194 -35.06 14.89 -5.85
CA LYS A 194 -34.81 13.51 -6.32
C LYS A 194 -33.93 13.50 -7.57
N ASP A 195 -34.23 14.35 -8.56
CA ASP A 195 -33.40 14.49 -9.77
C ASP A 195 -31.94 14.82 -9.41
N ILE A 196 -31.73 15.78 -8.49
CA ILE A 196 -30.38 16.16 -8.03
C ILE A 196 -29.70 14.99 -7.32
N MET A 197 -30.41 14.29 -6.42
CA MET A 197 -29.87 13.14 -5.71
C MET A 197 -29.39 12.05 -6.68
N THR A 198 -30.20 11.72 -7.68
CA THR A 198 -29.84 10.74 -8.72
C THR A 198 -28.62 11.21 -9.52
N LEU A 199 -28.56 12.48 -9.93
CA LEU A 199 -27.40 13.01 -10.67
C LEU A 199 -26.11 12.98 -9.84
N VAL A 200 -26.20 13.32 -8.55
CA VAL A 200 -25.05 13.31 -7.62
C VAL A 200 -24.59 11.87 -7.37
N ALA A 201 -25.50 10.92 -7.14
CA ALA A 201 -25.17 9.51 -6.96
C ALA A 201 -24.44 8.94 -8.19
N ASN A 202 -24.94 9.23 -9.39
CA ASN A 202 -24.29 8.83 -10.65
C ASN A 202 -22.91 9.46 -10.82
N MET A 203 -22.75 10.74 -10.46
CA MET A 203 -21.46 11.41 -10.48
C MET A 203 -20.45 10.75 -9.54
N HIS A 204 -20.88 10.39 -8.33
CA HIS A 204 -20.04 9.68 -7.35
C HIS A 204 -19.62 8.30 -7.87
N ALA A 205 -20.55 7.54 -8.45
CA ALA A 205 -20.25 6.24 -9.04
C ALA A 205 -19.19 6.36 -10.15
N LEU A 206 -19.34 7.34 -11.05
CA LEU A 206 -18.39 7.61 -12.14
C LEU A 206 -16.99 8.01 -11.63
N ILE A 207 -16.91 8.80 -10.55
CA ILE A 207 -15.64 9.15 -9.90
C ILE A 207 -14.99 7.91 -9.27
N ASN A 208 -15.79 7.04 -8.65
CA ASN A 208 -15.30 5.81 -8.03
C ASN A 208 -14.71 4.86 -9.08
N GLU A 209 -15.34 4.73 -10.25
CA GLU A 209 -14.78 3.97 -11.38
C GLU A 209 -13.47 4.57 -11.93
N TYR A 210 -13.21 5.86 -11.70
CA TYR A 210 -11.94 6.49 -12.10
C TYR A 210 -10.78 6.20 -11.13
N ARG A 211 -11.05 5.71 -9.91
CA ARG A 211 -10.03 5.46 -8.87
C ARG A 211 -8.91 4.51 -9.33
N PRO A 212 -9.17 3.38 -10.02
CA PRO A 212 -8.10 2.50 -10.49
C PRO A 212 -7.18 3.18 -11.49
N HIS A 213 -7.71 4.04 -12.36
CA HIS A 213 -6.89 4.83 -13.29
C HIS A 213 -6.03 5.85 -12.53
N GLN A 214 -6.61 6.58 -11.57
CA GLN A 214 -5.89 7.53 -10.72
C GLN A 214 -4.74 6.84 -9.97
N ALA A 215 -4.97 5.65 -9.40
CA ALA A 215 -3.95 4.89 -8.69
C ALA A 215 -2.77 4.52 -9.59
N ARG A 216 -3.04 4.07 -10.83
CA ARG A 216 -1.99 3.77 -11.82
C ARG A 216 -1.19 5.01 -12.20
N GLN A 217 -1.85 6.13 -12.50
CA GLN A 217 -1.16 7.39 -12.82
C GLN A 217 -0.29 7.88 -11.64
N THR A 218 -0.81 7.74 -10.41
CA THR A 218 -0.05 8.07 -9.19
C THR A 218 1.18 7.19 -9.03
N LEU A 219 1.07 5.89 -9.34
CA LEU A 219 2.19 4.96 -9.30
C LEU A 219 3.26 5.31 -10.35
N ILE A 220 2.84 5.60 -11.58
CA ILE A 220 3.73 6.01 -12.67
C ILE A 220 4.51 7.26 -12.25
N ALA A 221 3.82 8.29 -11.74
CA ALA A 221 4.46 9.52 -11.29
C ALA A 221 5.51 9.26 -10.18
N LYS A 222 5.21 8.37 -9.21
CA LYS A 222 6.18 7.97 -8.18
C LYS A 222 7.37 7.22 -8.76
N MET A 223 7.16 6.34 -9.74
CA MET A 223 8.24 5.62 -10.40
C MET A 223 9.15 6.54 -11.22
N GLU A 224 8.57 7.51 -11.94
CA GLU A 224 9.31 8.53 -12.68
C GLU A 224 10.16 9.38 -11.73
N GLU A 225 9.61 9.77 -10.58
CA GLU A 225 10.36 10.47 -9.53
C GLU A 225 11.53 9.64 -9.01
N GLN A 226 11.34 8.35 -8.76
CA GLN A 226 12.42 7.45 -8.34
C GLN A 226 13.51 7.32 -9.41
N VAL A 227 13.13 7.21 -10.68
CA VAL A 227 14.10 7.16 -11.79
C VAL A 227 14.90 8.46 -11.87
N ARG A 228 14.23 9.61 -11.75
CA ARG A 228 14.90 10.93 -11.72
C ARG A 228 15.90 11.00 -10.57
N LYS A 229 15.49 10.65 -9.34
CA LYS A 229 16.37 10.68 -8.16
C LYS A 229 17.59 9.76 -8.34
N LYS A 230 17.40 8.54 -8.85
CA LYS A 230 18.50 7.62 -9.12
C LYS A 230 19.47 8.15 -10.18
N ARG A 231 18.99 8.86 -11.21
CA ARG A 231 19.86 9.50 -12.20
C ARG A 231 20.71 10.60 -11.57
N GLU A 232 20.10 11.46 -10.76
CA GLU A 232 20.81 12.52 -10.03
C GLU A 232 21.87 11.96 -9.07
N GLU A 233 21.56 10.86 -8.37
CA GLU A 233 22.50 10.13 -7.52
C GLU A 233 23.68 9.57 -8.33
N ILE A 234 23.43 8.95 -9.48
CA ILE A 234 24.47 8.44 -10.38
C ILE A 234 25.36 9.59 -10.88
N GLU A 235 24.78 10.71 -11.27
CA GLU A 235 25.54 11.90 -11.71
C GLU A 235 26.36 12.50 -10.56
N SER A 236 25.86 12.48 -9.32
CA SER A 236 26.61 12.90 -8.14
C SER A 236 27.79 11.96 -7.86
N VAL A 237 27.57 10.65 -7.88
CA VAL A 237 28.63 9.63 -7.70
C VAL A 237 29.68 9.75 -8.79
N LYS A 238 29.27 9.97 -10.05
CA LYS A 238 30.21 10.19 -11.15
C LYS A 238 31.07 11.42 -10.92
N ARG A 239 30.48 12.54 -10.49
CA ARG A 239 31.21 13.77 -10.15
C ARG A 239 32.20 13.56 -9.00
N ILE A 240 31.81 12.82 -7.96
CA ILE A 240 32.70 12.48 -6.85
C ILE A 240 33.83 11.55 -7.34
N GLY A 241 33.52 10.56 -8.18
CA GLY A 241 34.50 9.66 -8.76
C GLY A 241 35.55 10.38 -9.61
N GLU A 242 35.14 11.37 -10.40
CA GLU A 242 36.05 12.24 -11.16
C GLU A 242 36.97 13.04 -10.23
N LYS A 243 36.43 13.66 -9.17
CA LYS A 243 37.20 14.37 -8.15
C LYS A 243 38.21 13.45 -7.43
N VAL A 244 37.79 12.25 -7.03
CA VAL A 244 38.68 11.28 -6.38
C VAL A 244 39.79 10.85 -7.33
N LYS A 245 39.48 10.63 -8.61
CA LYS A 245 40.48 10.28 -9.62
C LYS A 245 41.49 11.41 -9.85
N GLU A 246 41.04 12.67 -9.86
CA GLU A 246 41.89 13.85 -9.94
C GLU A 246 42.83 13.93 -8.73
N VAL A 247 42.30 13.78 -7.52
CA VAL A 247 43.08 13.76 -6.28
C VAL A 247 44.12 12.63 -6.31
N LEU A 248 43.72 11.41 -6.70
CA LEU A 248 44.63 10.26 -6.79
C LEU A 248 45.74 10.47 -7.84
N ALA A 249 45.41 11.09 -8.97
CA ALA A 249 46.40 11.46 -9.99
C ALA A 249 47.38 12.52 -9.46
N GLY A 250 46.89 13.48 -8.66
CA GLY A 250 47.73 14.44 -7.94
C GLY A 250 48.71 13.76 -6.98
N PHE A 251 48.27 12.74 -6.23
CA PHE A 251 49.16 11.94 -5.38
C PHE A 251 50.17 11.11 -6.20
N GLY A 252 49.75 10.48 -7.30
CA GLY A 252 50.64 9.72 -8.18
C GLY A 252 51.71 10.56 -8.90
N GLY A 253 51.45 11.86 -9.09
CA GLY A 253 52.44 12.81 -9.61
C GLY A 253 53.54 13.17 -8.60
N VAL A 254 53.27 13.07 -7.30
CA VAL A 254 54.23 13.44 -6.24
C VAL A 254 55.25 12.32 -5.96
N ASP A 255 54.90 11.05 -6.20
CA ASP A 255 55.84 9.92 -6.05
C ASP A 255 56.69 9.64 -7.32
N GLY A 256 56.32 10.22 -8.47
CA GLY A 256 56.95 9.95 -9.77
C GLY A 256 58.24 10.73 -10.07
N GLU A 257 58.60 11.73 -9.26
CA GLU A 257 59.75 12.62 -9.51
C GLU A 257 61.02 12.29 -8.68
N ASN A 258 61.16 11.07 -8.15
CA ASN A 258 62.45 10.64 -7.60
C ASN A 258 63.32 9.98 -8.69
N LYS A 259 63.78 10.81 -9.64
CA LYS A 259 64.87 10.43 -10.55
C LYS A 259 66.16 10.47 -9.73
N PRO A 260 66.95 9.37 -9.62
CA PRO A 260 68.25 9.45 -8.96
C PRO A 260 69.17 10.25 -9.88
N SER A 261 69.35 11.53 -9.56
CA SER A 261 70.48 12.30 -10.08
C SER A 261 71.71 11.81 -9.34
N ASP A 262 72.55 11.09 -10.08
CA ASP A 262 73.93 10.82 -9.73
C ASP A 262 74.68 12.11 -9.39
N GLY A 263 75.50 12.08 -8.33
CA GLY A 263 76.51 13.10 -8.02
C GLY A 263 76.42 13.76 -6.64
N GLY A 264 77.31 13.33 -5.72
CA GLY A 264 77.90 14.21 -4.70
C GLY A 264 77.56 13.88 -3.24
N GLU A 265 78.48 13.21 -2.55
CA GLU A 265 78.60 13.24 -1.09
C GLU A 265 78.78 14.68 -0.60
N GLU A 266 77.96 15.14 0.36
CA GLU A 266 78.41 15.80 1.60
C GLU A 266 77.23 16.20 2.53
N THR A 267 77.43 16.01 3.84
CA THR A 267 76.65 16.51 4.99
C THR A 267 75.25 15.92 5.26
N LEU A 268 75.25 14.76 5.91
CA LEU A 268 74.10 14.09 6.53
C LEU A 268 73.96 14.58 7.99
N GLU A 269 73.03 15.50 8.29
CA GLU A 269 72.25 15.51 9.56
C GLU A 269 71.22 16.65 9.58
N ASP A 270 71.55 17.84 9.09
CA ASP A 270 70.65 19.02 9.17
C ASP A 270 69.46 18.99 8.18
N GLY A 271 69.68 18.46 6.97
CA GLY A 271 68.63 18.35 5.94
C GLY A 271 67.54 17.31 6.25
N THR A 272 67.80 16.37 7.17
CA THR A 272 66.83 15.31 7.50
C THR A 272 65.69 15.85 8.38
N ARG A 273 66.00 16.68 9.37
CA ARG A 273 65.00 17.32 10.25
C ARG A 273 64.14 18.34 9.51
N ALA A 274 64.74 19.21 8.70
CA ALA A 274 63.99 20.19 7.91
C ALA A 274 63.01 19.50 6.94
N ARG A 275 63.43 18.40 6.30
CA ARG A 275 62.58 17.61 5.40
C ARG A 275 61.47 16.86 6.14
N GLU A 276 61.71 16.43 7.37
CA GLU A 276 60.74 15.75 8.21
C GLU A 276 59.69 16.71 8.78
N GLU A 277 60.09 17.92 9.16
CA GLU A 277 59.19 18.99 9.60
C GLU A 277 58.29 19.49 8.46
N ASP A 278 58.82 19.65 7.25
CA ASP A 278 58.00 20.03 6.08
C ASP A 278 57.00 18.93 5.71
N ARG A 279 57.41 17.66 5.78
CA ARG A 279 56.49 16.52 5.62
C ARG A 279 55.37 16.54 6.66
N GLN A 280 55.69 16.84 7.92
CA GLN A 280 54.67 16.94 8.97
C GLN A 280 53.73 18.14 8.76
N ARG A 281 54.21 19.29 8.26
CA ARG A 281 53.33 20.44 7.94
C ARG A 281 52.39 20.13 6.78
N VAL A 282 52.90 19.49 5.72
CA VAL A 282 52.08 19.08 4.58
C VAL A 282 51.04 18.03 5.00
N GLN A 283 51.43 17.06 5.84
CA GLN A 283 50.49 16.09 6.39
C GLN A 283 49.40 16.74 7.26
N ARG A 284 49.76 17.71 8.11
CA ARG A 284 48.76 18.43 8.95
C ARG A 284 47.79 19.25 8.09
N GLY A 285 48.27 19.96 7.08
CA GLY A 285 47.40 20.68 6.14
C GLY A 285 46.48 19.74 5.34
N MET A 286 46.96 18.54 5.01
CA MET A 286 46.15 17.49 4.37
C MET A 286 45.04 16.97 5.29
N TRP A 287 45.34 16.75 6.58
CA TRP A 287 44.34 16.31 7.57
C TRP A 287 43.27 17.37 7.82
N ASP A 288 43.63 18.65 7.83
CA ASP A 288 42.67 19.75 7.96
C ASP A 288 41.75 19.86 6.72
N ALA A 289 42.29 19.70 5.51
CA ALA A 289 41.49 19.72 4.27
C ALA A 289 40.53 18.52 4.15
N ILE A 290 40.94 17.34 4.64
CA ILE A 290 40.05 16.17 4.70
C ILE A 290 38.91 16.41 5.69
N ASN A 291 39.19 17.05 6.83
CA ASN A 291 38.18 17.35 7.84
C ASN A 291 37.16 18.40 7.36
N GLU A 292 37.57 19.34 6.50
CA GLU A 292 36.69 20.33 5.86
C GLU A 292 35.78 19.74 4.78
N VAL A 293 36.17 18.62 4.15
CA VAL A 293 35.39 17.95 3.09
C VAL A 293 34.44 16.89 3.65
N VAL A 294 34.73 16.34 4.83
CA VAL A 294 33.98 15.23 5.46
C VAL A 294 33.05 15.70 6.59
N GLY A 295 33.35 16.85 7.23
CA GLY A 295 32.43 17.55 8.15
C GLY A 295 31.43 18.43 7.43
#